data_AF-A0A2P8VDQ4-F1
#
_entry.id   AF-A0A2P8VDQ4-F1
#
_cell.length_a   1.000
_cell.length_b   1.000
_cell.length_c   1.000
_cell.angle_alpha   90.00
_cell.angle_beta   90.00
_cell.angle_gamma   90.00
#
_symmetry.space_group_name_H-M   'P 1'
#
loop_
_entity.id
_entity.type
_entity.pdbx_description
1 polymer ?
#
loop_
_entity_poly.entity_id
_entity_poly.type
_entity_poly.pdbx_seq_one_letter_code
_entity_poly.pdbx_strand_id
1 'polypeptide(L)'
;GWGRDRVTTGWQRVSLRELDPELSQPWEPVPACARPRPVTAGEVVAVDVALGPSATLFRAGEQLRLVVGGRWLSPRNPLTGQFPAAYPRPPRGRVTLHWGPRYDAHLLIPEVPG
;
A
#
# COMPACT_ATOMS: atom_id res chain seq x y z
N GLY A 1 -11.90 -0.52 -20.83
CA GLY A 1 -11.50 -0.53 -19.42
C GLY A 1 -12.06 -1.75 -18.76
N TRP A 2 -11.21 -2.59 -18.18
CA TRP A 2 -11.66 -3.69 -17.32
C TRP A 2 -12.28 -3.08 -16.06
N GLY A 3 -13.44 -3.53 -15.60
CA GLY A 3 -14.12 -2.98 -14.40
C GLY A 3 -13.38 -3.18 -13.06
N ARG A 4 -12.12 -3.60 -13.12
CA ARG A 4 -11.18 -3.74 -12.00
C ARG A 4 -9.87 -2.99 -12.23
N ASP A 5 -9.83 -2.12 -13.24
CA ASP A 5 -8.64 -1.33 -13.49
C ASP A 5 -8.42 -0.38 -12.31
N ARG A 6 -7.18 -0.34 -11.82
CA ARG A 6 -6.81 0.42 -10.63
C ARG A 6 -5.85 1.49 -11.09
N VAL A 7 -6.10 2.72 -10.64
CA VAL A 7 -5.21 3.87 -10.89
C VAL A 7 -3.78 3.52 -10.50
N THR A 8 -3.63 2.96 -9.31
CA THR A 8 -2.35 2.46 -8.82
C THR A 8 -2.55 1.39 -7.75
N THR A 9 -1.47 0.66 -7.41
CA THR A 9 -1.42 -0.31 -6.32
C THR A 9 -0.03 -0.30 -5.69
N GLY A 10 0.02 -0.57 -4.39
CA GLY A 10 1.23 -0.78 -3.61
C GLY A 10 1.07 -1.92 -2.62
N TRP A 11 2.20 -2.43 -2.14
CA TRP A 11 2.25 -3.46 -1.11
C TRP A 11 3.40 -3.19 -0.17
N GLN A 12 3.15 -3.34 1.14
CA GLN A 12 4.19 -3.27 2.16
C GLN A 12 3.96 -4.35 3.20
N ARG A 13 5.01 -5.09 3.56
CA ARG A 13 4.96 -6.01 4.69
C ARG A 13 5.21 -5.20 5.97
N VAL A 14 4.26 -5.22 6.90
CA VAL A 14 4.35 -4.44 8.17
C VAL A 14 5.63 -4.75 8.96
N SER A 15 6.09 -6.00 8.95
CA SER A 15 7.34 -6.37 9.61
C SER A 15 8.60 -5.84 8.91
N LEU A 16 8.50 -5.36 7.67
CA LEU A 16 9.62 -4.77 6.91
C LEU A 16 9.35 -3.29 6.62
N ARG A 17 8.60 -2.62 7.51
CA ARG A 17 8.20 -1.20 7.39
C ARG A 17 9.34 -0.17 7.50
N GLU A 18 10.57 -0.61 7.78
CA GLU A 18 11.71 0.29 7.87
C GLU A 18 12.03 0.86 6.48
N LEU A 19 12.15 2.18 6.40
CA LEU A 19 12.49 2.91 5.18
C LEU A 19 13.99 3.11 5.06
N ASP A 20 14.46 3.18 3.83
CA ASP A 20 15.81 3.65 3.50
C ASP A 20 15.84 5.18 3.61
N PRO A 21 16.60 5.77 4.55
CA PRO A 21 16.58 7.22 4.78
C PRO A 21 17.26 8.02 3.67
N GLU A 22 18.12 7.41 2.86
CA GLU A 22 18.83 8.09 1.77
C GLU A 22 18.01 8.13 0.48
N LEU A 23 17.17 7.11 0.27
CA LEU A 23 16.36 6.98 -0.95
C LEU A 23 14.91 7.44 -0.78
N SER A 24 14.37 7.40 0.44
CA SER A 24 12.95 7.66 0.66
C SER A 24 12.61 9.15 0.61
N GLN A 25 11.50 9.45 -0.05
CA GLN A 25 10.83 10.74 0.00
C GLN A 25 9.44 10.56 0.61
N PRO A 26 8.80 11.61 1.16
CA PRO A 26 7.47 11.47 1.76
C PRO A 26 6.43 10.84 0.81
N TRP A 27 6.49 11.18 -0.48
CA TRP A 27 5.60 10.64 -1.53
C TRP A 27 6.14 9.40 -2.25
N GLU A 28 7.40 9.02 -1.99
CA GLU A 28 8.07 7.87 -2.59
C GLU A 28 8.86 7.12 -1.51
N PRO A 29 8.17 6.40 -0.60
CA PRO A 29 8.83 5.66 0.46
C PRO A 29 9.54 4.43 -0.13
N VAL A 30 10.83 4.26 0.19
CA VAL A 30 11.63 3.13 -0.27
C VAL A 30 11.89 2.20 0.91
N PRO A 31 11.31 0.97 0.94
CA PRO A 31 11.52 0.05 2.04
C PRO A 31 12.97 -0.46 2.06
N ALA A 32 13.69 -0.28 3.18
CA ALA A 32 15.06 -0.77 3.35
C ALA A 32 15.17 -2.30 3.24
N CYS A 33 14.09 -3.02 3.61
CA CYS A 33 13.98 -4.48 3.56
C CYS A 33 15.09 -5.26 4.28
N ALA A 34 15.89 -4.60 5.13
CA ALA A 34 17.09 -5.17 5.73
C ALA A 34 16.77 -6.06 6.95
N ARG A 35 15.83 -5.64 7.80
CA ARG A 35 15.59 -6.28 9.10
C ARG A 35 14.09 -6.44 9.40
N PRO A 36 13.61 -7.67 9.60
CA PRO A 36 12.25 -7.90 10.09
C PRO A 36 12.06 -7.37 11.52
N ARG A 37 11.08 -6.49 11.72
CA ARG A 37 10.59 -5.97 13.00
C ARG A 37 9.14 -6.42 13.22
N PRO A 38 8.89 -7.61 13.79
CA PRO A 38 7.54 -8.08 14.10
C PRO A 38 6.78 -7.06 14.95
N VAL A 39 5.45 -7.07 14.84
CA VAL A 39 4.55 -6.20 15.61
C VAL A 39 3.76 -7.07 16.58
N THR A 40 3.67 -6.62 17.82
CA THR A 40 2.93 -7.31 18.88
C THR A 40 1.44 -6.93 18.86
N ALA A 41 0.58 -7.77 19.43
CA ALA A 41 -0.85 -7.48 19.46
C ALA A 41 -1.13 -6.19 20.24
N GLY A 42 -1.87 -5.26 19.62
CA GLY A 42 -2.21 -3.96 20.22
C GLY A 42 -1.15 -2.87 20.03
N GLU A 43 0.04 -3.21 19.54
CA GLU A 43 1.06 -2.23 19.15
C GLU A 43 0.61 -1.46 17.91
N VAL A 44 0.68 -0.13 17.99
CA VAL A 44 0.36 0.77 16.88
C VAL A 44 1.66 1.23 16.24
N VAL A 45 1.79 0.97 14.93
CA VAL A 45 2.98 1.33 14.15
C VAL A 45 2.58 2.09 12.89
N ALA A 46 3.40 3.06 12.48
CA ALA A 46 3.28 3.70 11.16
C ALA A 46 3.81 2.77 10.07
N VAL A 47 3.17 2.80 8.89
CA VAL A 47 3.60 2.02 7.72
C VAL A 47 3.38 2.88 6.47
N ASP A 48 4.47 3.17 5.78
CA ASP A 48 4.43 3.85 4.49
C ASP A 48 4.33 2.83 3.36
N VAL A 49 3.45 3.10 2.40
CA VAL A 49 3.17 2.19 1.28
C VAL A 49 3.38 2.96 -0.02
N ALA A 50 4.46 2.64 -0.74
CA ALA A 50 4.67 3.18 -2.07
C ALA A 50 3.57 2.67 -3.01
N LEU A 51 2.90 3.61 -3.68
CA LEU A 51 1.98 3.32 -4.77
C LEU A 51 2.76 3.48 -6.08
N GLY A 52 2.53 2.57 -7.02
CA GLY A 52 3.15 2.68 -8.35
C GLY A 52 2.81 4.02 -9.04
N PRO A 53 3.70 4.54 -9.90
CA PRO A 53 3.46 5.79 -10.59
C PRO A 53 2.23 5.69 -11.49
N SER A 54 1.39 6.73 -11.45
CA SER A 54 0.18 6.80 -12.26
C SER A 54 -0.15 8.26 -12.59
N ALA A 55 -0.65 8.49 -13.80
CA ALA A 55 -1.27 9.75 -14.19
C ALA A 55 -2.70 9.45 -14.63
N THR A 56 -3.70 9.97 -13.91
CA THR A 56 -5.11 9.73 -14.22
C THR A 56 -5.89 11.01 -14.00
N LEU A 57 -6.58 11.45 -15.05
CA LEU A 57 -7.52 12.56 -14.99
C LEU A 57 -8.80 12.10 -14.30
N PHE A 58 -9.21 12.81 -13.25
CA PHE A 58 -10.52 12.67 -12.64
C PHE A 58 -11.39 13.84 -13.09
N ARG A 59 -12.52 13.54 -13.74
CA ARG A 59 -13.52 14.54 -14.14
C ARG A 59 -14.42 14.89 -12.96
N ALA A 60 -15.11 16.02 -13.09
CA ALA A 60 -16.16 16.42 -12.15
C ALA A 60 -17.18 15.28 -11.97
N GLY A 61 -17.42 14.88 -10.72
CA GLY A 61 -18.32 13.78 -10.36
C GLY A 61 -17.65 12.41 -10.24
N GLU A 62 -16.42 12.24 -10.72
CA GLU A 62 -15.64 11.02 -10.47
C GLU A 62 -15.03 11.03 -9.06
N GLN A 63 -14.73 9.84 -8.54
CA GLN A 63 -14.23 9.67 -7.18
C GLN A 63 -12.99 8.80 -7.13
N LEU A 64 -12.01 9.22 -6.34
CA LEU A 64 -10.89 8.37 -5.92
C LEU A 64 -11.29 7.54 -4.70
N ARG A 65 -11.02 6.24 -4.75
CA ARG A 65 -11.28 5.31 -3.63
C ARG A 65 -10.00 4.57 -3.25
N LEU A 66 -9.56 4.76 -2.01
CA LEU A 66 -8.50 3.95 -1.41
C LEU A 66 -9.09 2.63 -0.87
N VAL A 67 -8.50 1.50 -1.28
CA VAL A 67 -8.85 0.18 -0.78
C VAL A 67 -7.63 -0.45 -0.13
N VAL A 68 -7.70 -0.68 1.18
CA VAL A 68 -6.65 -1.35 1.96
C VAL A 68 -7.09 -2.76 2.30
N GLY A 69 -6.21 -3.74 2.12
CA GLY A 69 -6.48 -5.13 2.48
C GLY A 69 -5.22 -5.91 2.81
N GLY A 70 -5.29 -6.75 3.86
CA GLY A 70 -4.22 -7.69 4.23
C GLY A 70 -4.12 -8.92 3.31
N ARG A 71 -4.53 -8.78 2.05
CA ARG A 71 -4.55 -9.83 1.03
C ARG A 71 -4.29 -9.23 -0.35
N TRP A 72 -3.97 -10.08 -1.30
CA TRP A 72 -4.04 -9.72 -2.71
C TRP A 72 -5.45 -9.28 -3.09
N LEU A 73 -5.54 -8.12 -3.73
CA LEU A 73 -6.82 -7.53 -4.16
C LEU A 73 -7.29 -8.07 -5.52
N SER A 74 -6.40 -8.75 -6.26
CA SER A 74 -6.73 -9.56 -7.43
C SER A 74 -6.83 -11.04 -7.08
N PRO A 75 -7.70 -11.81 -7.78
CA PRO A 75 -7.74 -13.25 -7.63
C PRO A 75 -6.43 -13.88 -8.12
N ARG A 76 -5.99 -14.95 -7.47
CA ARG A 76 -4.84 -15.73 -7.92
C ARG A 76 -5.18 -16.40 -9.24
N ASN A 77 -4.43 -16.10 -10.29
CA ASN A 77 -4.53 -16.77 -11.58
C ASN A 77 -3.23 -17.57 -11.83
N PRO A 78 -3.29 -18.91 -11.99
CA PRO A 78 -2.09 -19.72 -12.23
C PRO A 78 -1.54 -19.63 -13.67
N LEU A 79 -2.32 -19.11 -14.63
CA LEU A 79 -1.95 -19.00 -16.05
C LEU A 79 -1.47 -17.60 -16.43
N THR A 80 -2.02 -16.55 -15.81
CA THR A 80 -1.71 -15.15 -16.13
C THR A 80 -1.37 -14.30 -14.90
N GLY A 81 -1.31 -14.92 -13.72
CA GLY A 81 -1.07 -14.24 -12.46
C GLY A 81 0.28 -14.62 -11.85
N GLN A 82 0.36 -14.46 -10.53
CA GLN A 82 1.60 -14.45 -9.76
C GLN A 82 2.13 -15.87 -9.45
N PHE A 83 2.01 -16.80 -10.39
CA PHE A 83 2.61 -18.12 -10.23
C PHE A 83 3.94 -18.16 -10.99
N PRO A 84 5.07 -18.56 -10.36
CA PRO A 84 5.21 -19.03 -8.98
C PRO A 84 5.45 -17.93 -7.92
N ALA A 85 5.59 -16.65 -8.33
CA ALA A 85 6.08 -15.54 -7.49
C ALA A 85 5.13 -14.98 -6.41
N ALA A 86 4.11 -15.73 -5.99
CA ALA A 86 3.16 -15.25 -5.00
C ALA A 86 3.77 -15.23 -3.60
N TYR A 87 3.60 -14.12 -2.88
CA TYR A 87 4.03 -14.05 -1.49
C TYR A 87 3.39 -15.14 -0.62
N PRO A 88 4.15 -15.70 0.36
CA PRO A 88 3.60 -16.65 1.31
C PRO A 88 2.42 -16.04 2.06
N ARG A 89 1.43 -16.86 2.38
CA ARG A 89 0.25 -16.38 3.11
C ARG A 89 0.67 -15.95 4.52
N PRO A 90 0.45 -14.70 4.93
CA PRO A 90 0.71 -14.29 6.29
C PRO A 90 -0.25 -15.01 7.26
N PRO A 91 0.11 -15.11 8.56
CA PRO A 91 -0.83 -15.59 9.57
C PRO A 91 -2.11 -14.75 9.56
N ARG A 92 -3.23 -15.40 9.84
CA ARG A 92 -4.53 -14.72 9.92
C ARG A 92 -4.58 -13.86 11.19
N GLY A 93 -5.07 -12.64 11.04
CA GLY A 93 -5.23 -11.71 12.15
C GLY A 93 -6.16 -10.56 11.77
N ARG A 94 -6.60 -9.81 12.77
CA ARG A 94 -7.34 -8.56 12.57
C ARG A 94 -6.34 -7.41 12.52
N VAL A 95 -6.39 -6.62 11.45
CA VAL A 95 -5.65 -5.37 11.32
C VAL A 95 -6.63 -4.23 11.53
N THR A 96 -6.27 -3.30 12.42
CA THR A 96 -7.01 -2.06 12.65
C THR A 96 -6.20 -0.92 12.05
N LEU A 97 -6.83 -0.12 11.20
CA LEU A 97 -6.23 1.13 10.72
C LEU A 97 -6.64 2.23 11.71
N HIS A 98 -5.68 3.08 12.07
CA HIS A 98 -5.89 4.20 12.98
C HIS A 98 -5.65 5.50 12.20
N TRP A 99 -6.60 6.44 12.29
CA TRP A 99 -6.52 7.76 11.66
C TRP A 99 -7.16 8.83 12.56
N GLY A 100 -6.82 10.10 12.35
CA GLY A 100 -7.36 11.26 13.08
C GLY A 100 -6.25 12.17 13.65
N PRO A 101 -6.57 13.18 14.46
CA PRO A 101 -5.58 14.17 14.93
C PRO A 101 -4.37 13.58 15.68
N ARG A 102 -4.53 12.39 16.27
CA ARG A 102 -3.46 11.64 16.95
C ARG A 102 -2.64 10.77 16.00
N TYR A 103 -3.23 10.36 14.88
CA TYR A 103 -2.65 9.41 13.93
C TYR A 103 -2.78 10.00 12.53
N ASP A 104 -1.70 10.63 12.07
CA ASP A 104 -1.61 11.31 10.78
C ASP A 104 -1.54 10.32 9.61
N ALA A 105 -2.51 9.42 9.52
CA ALA A 105 -2.67 8.51 8.40
C ALA A 105 -3.33 9.27 7.25
N HIS A 106 -2.60 9.42 6.13
CA HIS A 106 -3.03 10.19 4.98
C HIS A 106 -2.65 9.48 3.67
N LEU A 107 -3.20 9.97 2.56
CA LEU A 107 -2.83 9.58 1.20
C LEU A 107 -2.26 10.81 0.51
N LEU A 108 -0.98 10.75 0.11
CA LEU A 108 -0.36 11.81 -0.69
C LEU A 108 -0.76 11.63 -2.16
N ILE A 109 -1.29 12.70 -2.75
CA ILE A 109 -1.74 12.72 -4.15
C ILE A 109 -0.95 13.81 -4.87
N PRO A 110 -0.18 13.46 -5.93
CA PRO A 110 0.50 14.46 -6.75
C PRO A 110 -0.52 15.13 -7.68
N GLU A 111 -1.01 16.30 -7.28
CA GLU A 111 -1.86 17.13 -8.12
C GLU A 111 -0.99 17.94 -9.09
N VAL A 112 -1.26 17.80 -10.39
CA VAL A 112 -0.65 18.62 -11.43
C VAL A 112 -1.65 19.71 -11.78
N PRO A 113 -1.35 21.00 -11.52
CA PRO A 113 -2.22 22.10 -11.92
C PRO A 113 -2.42 22.10 -13.45
N GLY A 114 -3.67 22.31 -13.87
CA GLY A 114 -4.04 22.49 -15.28
C GLY A 114 -3.97 23.94 -15.73
#